data_AF-A0A2T5VFK9-F1
#
_entry.id   AF-A0A2T5VFK9-F1
#
_cell.length_a   1.000
_cell.length_b   1.000
_cell.length_c   1.000
_cell.angle_alpha   90.00
_cell.angle_beta   90.00
_cell.angle_gamma   90.00
#
_symmetry.space_group_name_H-M   'P 1'
#
loop_
_entity.id
_entity.type
_entity.pdbx_description
1 polymer ?
#
loop_
_entity_poly.entity_id
_entity_poly.type
_entity_poly.pdbx_seq_one_letter_code
_entity_poly.pdbx_strand_id
1 'polypeptide(L)'
;MRHFAPVFWAVRAALVLASVSALSPSPVWAQATLPVPKPTGAATPSGSPVVPPARASAPSRLQAHVQAPITVRMNTPARDFFGKMTGPAPMKPQAIGSYAKGCQAGAVALPQNGPGFQVMRLSRNRFWGQPELIDYLEDLGRDAPKLGWRGLMIGDMAQPRGGPMTSGHASHQIGLDADIWLKQMPDHIMTASERENVSAVSMLRGRLDVAGADRTVDPKKFTAAHARLIRRAAKDPRVARIFVSPGIKKALCVFETGDRAWLRVVRPWWGHHYHFHVRLKCPAGDGACQNQAAPPPGDGCGKALAWWMSDEPWVPKPDAKPAKPKPPLTLAALPKQCIAVLQAR
;
A
#
# COMPACT_ATOMS: atom_id res chain seq x y z
N MET A 1 18.95 -39.09 92.72
CA MET A 1 19.85 -38.98 91.54
C MET A 1 19.29 -39.82 90.42
N ARG A 2 19.33 -39.29 89.18
CA ARG A 2 18.79 -39.86 87.92
C ARG A 2 17.28 -39.70 87.73
N HIS A 3 16.91 -38.62 87.04
CA HIS A 3 15.59 -38.41 86.45
C HIS A 3 15.43 -39.28 85.19
N PHE A 4 14.36 -40.05 85.14
CA PHE A 4 13.86 -40.73 83.94
C PHE A 4 12.87 -39.79 83.23
N ALA A 5 13.08 -39.53 81.94
CA ALA A 5 12.10 -38.92 81.05
C ALA A 5 11.76 -39.93 79.94
N PRO A 6 10.48 -40.07 79.53
CA PRO A 6 10.06 -41.09 78.58
C PRO A 6 10.25 -40.65 77.12
N VAL A 7 10.57 -41.63 76.29
CA VAL A 7 10.74 -41.50 74.83
C VAL A 7 9.35 -41.51 74.17
N PHE A 8 8.97 -40.40 73.54
CA PHE A 8 7.80 -40.31 72.66
C PHE A 8 8.23 -40.51 71.20
N TRP A 9 7.62 -41.49 70.53
CA TRP A 9 7.69 -41.69 69.09
C TRP A 9 6.84 -40.63 68.37
N ALA A 10 7.47 -39.75 67.60
CA ALA A 10 6.78 -38.81 66.72
C ALA A 10 6.60 -39.42 65.33
N VAL A 11 5.34 -39.74 64.99
CA VAL A 11 4.91 -40.11 63.64
C VAL A 11 4.98 -38.86 62.75
N ARG A 12 5.87 -38.84 61.76
CA ARG A 12 5.89 -37.79 60.73
C ARG A 12 4.80 -38.08 59.69
N ALA A 13 3.70 -37.33 59.77
CA ALA A 13 2.74 -37.23 58.66
C ALA A 13 3.36 -36.38 57.54
N ALA A 14 3.55 -36.99 56.37
CA ALA A 14 3.94 -36.28 55.16
C ALA A 14 2.70 -35.58 54.57
N LEU A 15 2.63 -34.25 54.63
CA LEU A 15 1.67 -33.47 53.86
C LEU A 15 2.09 -33.49 52.38
N VAL A 16 1.31 -34.17 51.55
CA VAL A 16 1.33 -34.01 50.09
C VAL A 16 0.56 -32.74 49.76
N LEU A 17 1.28 -31.66 49.42
CA LEU A 17 0.70 -30.46 48.83
C LEU A 17 0.32 -30.77 47.38
N ALA A 18 -0.97 -31.04 47.14
CA ALA A 18 -1.54 -31.04 45.81
C ALA A 18 -1.55 -29.62 45.25
N SER A 19 -0.60 -29.31 44.36
CA SER A 19 -0.60 -28.07 43.58
C SER A 19 -1.75 -28.11 42.57
N VAL A 20 -2.80 -27.34 42.84
CA VAL A 20 -3.90 -27.08 41.91
C VAL A 20 -3.35 -26.15 40.82
N SER A 21 -2.96 -26.71 39.68
CA SER A 21 -2.63 -25.94 38.49
C SER A 21 -3.90 -25.27 37.96
N ALA A 22 -4.03 -23.96 38.20
CA ALA A 22 -5.02 -23.13 37.54
C ALA A 22 -4.74 -23.14 36.03
N LEU A 23 -5.62 -23.81 35.28
CA LEU A 23 -5.64 -23.77 33.82
C LEU A 23 -6.04 -22.35 33.37
N SER A 24 -5.05 -21.55 33.00
CA SER A 24 -5.25 -20.30 32.29
C SER A 24 -5.95 -20.58 30.96
N PRO A 25 -7.03 -19.86 30.59
CA PRO A 25 -7.64 -20.02 29.29
C PRO A 25 -6.67 -19.56 28.21
N SER A 26 -6.33 -20.47 27.31
CA SER A 26 -5.55 -20.18 26.11
C SER A 26 -6.17 -19.02 25.33
N PRO A 27 -5.38 -18.07 24.80
CA PRO A 27 -5.92 -17.03 23.94
C PRO A 27 -6.48 -17.71 22.68
N VAL A 28 -7.77 -17.52 22.44
CA VAL A 28 -8.41 -17.92 21.19
C VAL A 28 -7.79 -17.06 20.09
N TRP A 29 -6.86 -17.65 19.34
CA TRP A 29 -6.29 -17.04 18.16
C TRP A 29 -7.43 -16.83 17.16
N ALA A 30 -7.77 -15.56 16.90
CA ALA A 30 -8.67 -15.20 15.82
C ALA A 30 -8.10 -15.81 14.53
N GLN A 31 -8.79 -16.81 13.97
CA GLN A 31 -8.48 -17.34 12.66
C GLN A 31 -8.44 -16.15 11.70
N ALA A 32 -7.34 -16.02 10.95
CA ALA A 32 -7.18 -14.94 10.00
C ALA A 32 -8.35 -15.01 9.00
N THR A 33 -9.29 -14.06 9.12
CA THR A 33 -10.46 -13.99 8.25
C THR A 33 -9.99 -13.90 6.80
N LEU A 34 -10.53 -14.76 5.95
CA LEU A 34 -10.23 -14.75 4.52
C LEU A 34 -10.51 -13.35 3.94
N PRO A 35 -9.70 -12.86 2.99
CA PRO A 35 -9.94 -11.58 2.33
C PRO A 35 -11.30 -11.55 1.62
N VAL A 36 -11.90 -10.36 1.55
CA VAL A 36 -13.19 -10.15 0.86
C VAL A 36 -13.04 -10.43 -0.64
N PRO A 37 -14.01 -11.12 -1.29
CA PRO A 37 -14.03 -11.35 -2.74
C PRO A 37 -13.89 -10.06 -3.56
N LYS A 38 -13.52 -10.18 -4.84
CA LYS A 38 -13.29 -9.06 -5.75
C LYS A 38 -14.48 -8.10 -5.69
N PRO A 39 -14.28 -6.78 -5.46
CA PRO A 39 -15.35 -5.83 -5.67
C PRO A 39 -15.82 -5.99 -7.12
N THR A 40 -17.06 -6.45 -7.32
CA THR A 40 -17.70 -6.47 -8.64
C THR A 40 -18.12 -5.04 -8.97
N GLY A 41 -17.12 -4.21 -9.23
CA GLY A 41 -17.26 -2.87 -9.79
C GLY A 41 -16.24 -2.81 -10.90
N ALA A 42 -16.66 -3.11 -12.13
CA ALA A 42 -15.86 -2.80 -13.29
C ALA A 42 -15.56 -1.30 -13.24
N ALA A 43 -14.28 -0.93 -13.16
CA ALA A 43 -13.88 0.34 -13.71
C ALA A 43 -14.08 0.19 -15.22
N THR A 44 -15.24 0.64 -15.70
CA THR A 44 -15.47 0.82 -17.13
C THR A 44 -14.31 1.68 -17.64
N PRO A 45 -13.59 1.29 -18.71
CA PRO A 45 -12.69 2.22 -19.37
C PRO A 45 -13.58 3.27 -20.02
N SER A 46 -13.82 4.38 -19.32
CA SER A 46 -14.39 5.57 -19.93
C SER A 46 -13.32 6.09 -20.89
N GLY A 47 -13.47 5.77 -22.18
CA GLY A 47 -12.75 6.46 -23.24
C GLY A 47 -13.12 7.94 -23.17
N SER A 48 -12.26 8.75 -22.58
CA SER A 48 -12.36 10.19 -22.73
C SER A 48 -11.96 10.55 -24.16
N PRO A 49 -12.71 11.43 -24.84
CA PRO A 49 -12.34 11.88 -26.18
C PRO A 49 -10.97 12.57 -26.13
N VAL A 50 -10.15 12.26 -27.14
CA VAL A 50 -8.84 12.85 -27.37
C VAL A 50 -9.02 14.34 -27.63
N VAL A 51 -8.71 15.18 -26.65
CA VAL A 51 -8.54 16.62 -26.85
C VAL A 51 -7.12 16.83 -27.41
N PRO A 52 -6.95 17.54 -28.54
CA PRO A 52 -5.62 17.77 -29.11
C PRO A 52 -4.74 18.57 -28.13
N PRO A 53 -3.42 18.34 -28.13
CA PRO A 53 -2.52 18.98 -27.18
C PRO A 53 -2.47 20.49 -27.43
N ALA A 54 -2.80 21.26 -26.38
CA ALA A 54 -2.42 22.66 -26.32
C ALA A 54 -0.88 22.75 -26.35
N ARG A 55 -0.35 23.67 -27.15
CA ARG A 55 1.10 23.93 -27.26
C ARG A 55 1.72 24.11 -25.87
N ALA A 56 2.73 23.31 -25.58
CA ALA A 56 3.50 23.42 -24.34
C ALA A 56 4.30 24.73 -24.36
N SER A 57 3.95 25.65 -23.46
CA SER A 57 4.82 26.74 -23.04
C SER A 57 5.84 26.22 -22.02
N ALA A 58 7.05 26.79 -22.06
CA ALA A 58 8.22 26.47 -21.23
C ALA A 58 7.91 26.40 -19.71
N PRO A 59 8.74 25.71 -18.90
CA PRO A 59 8.48 25.55 -17.47
C PRO A 59 8.52 26.90 -16.77
N SER A 60 7.34 27.44 -16.47
CA SER A 60 7.21 28.58 -15.57
C SER A 60 7.68 28.12 -14.19
N ARG A 61 8.58 28.91 -13.60
CA ARG A 61 8.86 28.94 -12.15
C ARG A 61 7.55 28.66 -11.42
N LEU A 62 7.53 27.76 -10.43
CA LEU A 62 6.37 27.52 -9.56
C LEU A 62 5.98 28.86 -8.90
N GLN A 63 5.20 29.69 -9.60
CA GLN A 63 4.52 30.81 -9.02
C GLN A 63 3.46 30.17 -8.13
N ALA A 64 3.45 30.54 -6.85
CA ALA A 64 2.39 30.19 -5.95
C ALA A 64 1.09 30.77 -6.53
N HIS A 65 0.40 30.01 -7.36
CA HIS A 65 -0.94 30.35 -7.82
C HIS A 65 -1.81 30.34 -6.57
N VAL A 66 -2.10 31.53 -6.05
CA VAL A 66 -3.08 31.74 -4.98
C VAL A 66 -4.39 31.15 -5.48
N GLN A 67 -4.73 29.96 -5.00
CA GLN A 67 -5.95 29.28 -5.39
C GLN A 67 -7.14 30.10 -4.89
N ALA A 68 -8.13 30.30 -5.78
CA ALA A 68 -9.36 30.99 -5.44
C ALA A 68 -10.05 30.34 -4.23
N PRO A 69 -10.86 31.10 -3.47
CA PRO A 69 -11.64 30.53 -2.37
C PRO A 69 -12.47 29.33 -2.79
N ILE A 70 -12.33 28.24 -2.04
CA ILE A 70 -13.13 27.03 -2.23
C ILE A 70 -14.23 27.00 -1.20
N THR A 71 -15.46 27.16 -1.67
CA THR A 71 -16.66 26.87 -0.89
C THR A 71 -16.87 25.36 -0.86
N VAL A 72 -16.68 24.77 0.32
CA VAL A 72 -16.86 23.33 0.51
C VAL A 72 -18.31 23.00 0.84
N ARG A 73 -18.75 21.80 0.42
CA ARG A 73 -20.07 21.25 0.74
C ARG A 73 -19.88 19.84 1.30
N MET A 74 -20.38 19.61 2.50
CA MET A 74 -20.08 18.39 3.27
C MET A 74 -20.60 17.11 2.61
N ASN A 75 -21.75 17.18 1.92
CA ASN A 75 -22.35 16.02 1.24
C ASN A 75 -21.80 15.77 -0.18
N THR A 76 -20.89 16.63 -0.68
CA THR A 76 -20.26 16.45 -1.99
C THR A 76 -19.12 15.44 -1.89
N PRO A 77 -18.92 14.58 -2.92
CA PRO A 77 -17.78 13.68 -2.98
C PRO A 77 -16.45 14.42 -2.75
N ALA A 78 -15.64 13.95 -1.82
CA ALA A 78 -14.39 14.63 -1.46
C ALA A 78 -13.40 14.72 -2.64
N ARG A 79 -13.41 13.71 -3.52
CA ARG A 79 -12.58 13.69 -4.75
C ARG A 79 -12.81 14.90 -5.66
N ASP A 80 -14.01 15.48 -5.64
CA ASP A 80 -14.39 16.62 -6.48
C ASP A 80 -13.77 17.93 -5.99
N PHE A 81 -13.31 17.97 -4.73
CA PHE A 81 -12.52 19.07 -4.16
C PHE A 81 -11.02 18.80 -4.28
N PHE A 82 -10.56 17.65 -3.76
CA PHE A 82 -9.13 17.31 -3.75
C PHE A 82 -8.54 17.19 -5.15
N GLY A 83 -9.30 16.65 -6.11
CA GLY A 83 -8.86 16.53 -7.51
C GLY A 83 -8.73 17.85 -8.27
N LYS A 84 -9.19 18.96 -7.70
CA LYS A 84 -9.01 20.31 -8.28
C LYS A 84 -7.78 21.03 -7.73
N MET A 85 -7.13 20.48 -6.71
CA MET A 85 -5.97 21.09 -6.11
C MET A 85 -4.75 20.89 -6.99
N THR A 86 -4.12 22.00 -7.38
CA THR A 86 -2.93 22.00 -8.24
C THR A 86 -1.62 22.05 -7.46
N GLY A 87 -1.64 22.52 -6.21
CA GLY A 87 -0.49 22.64 -5.33
C GLY A 87 -0.79 22.26 -3.88
N PRO A 88 0.26 22.06 -3.06
CA PRO A 88 0.12 21.57 -1.69
C PRO A 88 -0.54 22.62 -0.80
N ALA A 89 -1.06 22.18 0.34
CA ALA A 89 -1.46 23.11 1.39
C ALA A 89 -0.19 23.71 2.03
N PRO A 90 -0.05 25.05 2.13
CA PRO A 90 1.11 25.71 2.73
C PRO A 90 1.05 25.60 4.26
N MET A 91 1.24 24.38 4.73
CA MET A 91 1.16 23.96 6.12
C MET A 91 2.36 23.07 6.42
N LYS A 92 2.60 22.77 7.70
CA LYS A 92 3.60 21.76 8.06
C LYS A 92 3.20 20.39 7.48
N PRO A 93 4.18 19.57 7.05
CA PRO A 93 3.91 18.21 6.62
C PRO A 93 3.13 17.43 7.68
N GLN A 94 2.01 16.83 7.27
CA GLN A 94 1.21 15.96 8.13
C GLN A 94 0.36 14.98 7.31
N ALA A 95 0.40 13.70 7.69
CA ALA A 95 -0.53 12.69 7.19
C ALA A 95 -1.77 12.66 8.09
N ILE A 96 -2.97 12.79 7.51
CA ILE A 96 -4.19 12.96 8.30
C ILE A 96 -5.23 11.90 7.95
N GLY A 97 -5.67 11.13 8.95
CA GLY A 97 -6.63 10.05 8.81
C GLY A 97 -5.98 8.72 8.44
N SER A 98 -6.71 7.90 7.70
CA SER A 98 -6.21 6.59 7.23
C SER A 98 -5.93 6.62 5.72
N TYR A 99 -5.16 5.66 5.24
CA TYR A 99 -4.69 5.59 3.85
C TYR A 99 -5.76 5.73 2.76
N ALA A 100 -7.01 5.34 3.06
CA ALA A 100 -8.17 5.40 2.14
C ALA A 100 -9.33 6.28 2.67
N LYS A 101 -9.09 7.05 3.73
CA LYS A 101 -10.06 7.97 4.34
C LYS A 101 -9.27 9.05 5.08
N GLY A 102 -8.71 9.98 4.32
CA GLY A 102 -7.79 10.98 4.85
C GLY A 102 -7.40 12.05 3.84
N CYS A 103 -6.41 12.85 4.20
CA CYS A 103 -5.78 13.88 3.37
C CYS A 103 -4.33 14.07 3.83
N GLN A 104 -3.59 15.00 3.19
CA GLN A 104 -2.28 15.42 3.66
C GLN A 104 -2.10 16.93 3.59
N ALA A 105 -1.35 17.45 4.56
CA ALA A 105 -0.88 18.84 4.60
C ALA A 105 0.62 18.90 4.29
N GLY A 106 1.11 20.04 3.79
CA GLY A 106 2.54 20.29 3.58
C GLY A 106 3.24 19.26 2.68
N ALA A 107 2.52 18.71 1.69
CA ALA A 107 3.05 17.67 0.84
C ALA A 107 4.25 18.17 0.01
N VAL A 108 5.22 17.29 -0.17
CA VAL A 108 6.41 17.52 -0.99
C VAL A 108 6.22 16.83 -2.34
N ALA A 109 6.56 17.53 -3.42
CA ALA A 109 6.63 16.91 -4.74
C ALA A 109 7.91 16.09 -4.86
N LEU A 110 7.81 14.84 -5.32
CA LEU A 110 8.97 14.10 -5.79
C LEU A 110 9.49 14.79 -7.07
N PRO A 111 10.79 15.04 -7.22
CA PRO A 111 11.35 15.51 -8.48
C PRO A 111 10.95 14.59 -9.63
N GLN A 112 10.66 15.14 -10.81
CA GLN A 112 10.21 14.32 -11.96
C GLN A 112 11.27 13.29 -12.40
N ASN A 113 12.53 13.57 -12.09
CA ASN A 113 13.71 12.74 -12.31
C ASN A 113 14.60 12.79 -11.08
N GLY A 114 15.23 11.67 -10.76
CA GLY A 114 16.30 11.64 -9.76
C GLY A 114 17.23 10.44 -9.97
N PRO A 115 18.25 10.29 -9.12
CA PRO A 115 19.21 9.19 -9.22
C PRO A 115 18.49 7.83 -9.14
N GLY A 116 18.39 7.16 -10.28
CA GLY A 116 17.76 5.83 -10.38
C GLY A 116 16.22 5.84 -10.37
N PHE A 117 15.55 6.95 -10.69
CA PHE A 117 14.09 6.93 -10.89
C PHE A 117 13.57 8.02 -11.84
N GLN A 118 12.36 7.76 -12.38
CA GLN A 118 11.59 8.69 -13.20
C GLN A 118 10.10 8.61 -12.82
N VAL A 119 9.44 9.77 -12.69
CA VAL A 119 8.00 9.86 -12.42
C VAL A 119 7.18 9.70 -13.71
N MET A 120 6.13 8.90 -13.66
CA MET A 120 5.26 8.58 -14.78
C MET A 120 3.95 9.35 -14.70
N ARG A 121 3.26 9.50 -15.84
CA ARG A 121 1.92 10.11 -15.90
C ARG A 121 1.85 11.49 -15.22
N LEU A 122 2.82 12.36 -15.53
CA LEU A 122 2.97 13.70 -14.94
C LEU A 122 1.68 14.53 -15.03
N SER A 123 0.93 14.37 -16.12
CA SER A 123 -0.35 15.04 -16.37
C SER A 123 -1.40 14.82 -15.26
N ARG A 124 -1.29 13.72 -14.50
CA ARG A 124 -2.21 13.41 -13.40
C ARG A 124 -1.97 14.24 -12.15
N ASN A 125 -0.81 14.89 -12.02
CA ASN A 125 -0.39 15.62 -10.83
C ASN A 125 -0.45 14.78 -9.53
N ARG A 126 0.02 13.53 -9.60
CA ARG A 126 -0.01 12.55 -8.49
C ARG A 126 1.39 12.14 -8.04
N PHE A 127 2.32 13.08 -7.93
CA PHE A 127 3.70 12.83 -7.50
C PHE A 127 4.03 13.54 -6.18
N TRP A 128 3.04 13.63 -5.30
CA TRP A 128 3.13 14.31 -4.00
C TRP A 128 3.09 13.30 -2.86
N GLY A 129 3.79 13.58 -1.77
CA GLY A 129 3.81 12.72 -0.60
C GLY A 129 4.31 13.44 0.64
N GLN A 130 4.32 12.71 1.76
CA GLN A 130 5.01 13.14 2.96
C GLN A 130 6.53 13.01 2.77
N PRO A 131 7.35 13.81 3.47
CA PRO A 131 8.81 13.78 3.36
C PRO A 131 9.40 12.37 3.47
N GLU A 132 8.87 11.52 4.35
CA GLU A 132 9.31 10.15 4.55
C GLU A 132 9.08 9.26 3.33
N LEU A 133 8.02 9.52 2.55
CA LEU A 133 7.78 8.81 1.29
C LEU A 133 8.77 9.25 0.22
N ILE A 134 9.08 10.55 0.15
CA ILE A 134 10.07 11.07 -0.79
C ILE A 134 11.43 10.44 -0.53
N ASP A 135 11.88 10.50 0.72
CA ASP A 135 13.15 9.92 1.17
C ASP A 135 13.22 8.40 0.90
N TYR A 136 12.13 7.67 1.17
CA TYR A 136 12.04 6.24 0.85
C TYR A 136 12.19 5.93 -0.65
N LEU A 137 11.55 6.71 -1.51
CA LEU A 137 11.61 6.49 -2.96
C LEU A 137 12.98 6.83 -3.53
N GLU A 138 13.62 7.87 -3.01
CA GLU A 138 14.99 8.23 -3.39
C GLU A 138 16.00 7.16 -2.96
N ASP A 139 15.88 6.63 -1.72
CA ASP A 139 16.70 5.51 -1.25
C ASP A 139 16.55 4.28 -2.13
N LEU A 140 15.30 3.89 -2.42
CA LEU A 140 15.03 2.74 -3.25
C LEU A 140 15.54 2.96 -4.69
N GLY A 141 15.45 4.19 -5.21
CA GLY A 141 16.00 4.58 -6.51
C GLY A 141 17.52 4.43 -6.57
N ARG A 142 18.23 4.92 -5.55
CA ARG A 142 19.69 4.78 -5.41
C ARG A 142 20.15 3.33 -5.32
N ASP A 143 19.36 2.47 -4.68
CA ASP A 143 19.72 1.06 -4.51
C ASP A 143 19.37 0.18 -5.70
N ALA A 144 18.40 0.58 -6.54
CA ALA A 144 17.92 -0.25 -7.64
C ALA A 144 19.04 -0.76 -8.57
N PRO A 145 20.01 0.05 -9.03
CA PRO A 145 21.07 -0.42 -9.94
C PRO A 145 21.89 -1.57 -9.35
N LYS A 146 22.16 -1.53 -8.05
CA LYS A 146 22.91 -2.58 -7.31
C LYS A 146 22.18 -3.93 -7.30
N LEU A 147 20.87 -3.92 -7.57
CA LEU A 147 20.03 -5.11 -7.65
C LEU A 147 19.91 -5.66 -9.08
N GLY A 148 20.62 -5.06 -10.04
CA GLY A 148 20.43 -5.31 -11.48
C GLY A 148 19.17 -4.65 -12.03
N TRP A 149 18.68 -3.59 -11.38
CA TRP A 149 17.48 -2.85 -11.78
C TRP A 149 17.84 -1.40 -12.11
N ARG A 150 17.81 -1.01 -13.39
CA ARG A 150 18.35 0.26 -13.89
C ARG A 150 17.76 1.49 -13.19
N GLY A 151 16.50 1.41 -12.80
CA GLY A 151 15.84 2.46 -12.03
C GLY A 151 14.34 2.23 -11.91
N LEU A 152 13.70 3.03 -11.07
CA LEU A 152 12.28 2.95 -10.80
C LEU A 152 11.49 3.80 -11.79
N MET A 153 10.35 3.28 -12.24
CA MET A 153 9.30 4.10 -12.84
C MET A 153 8.20 4.29 -11.79
N ILE A 154 8.13 5.49 -11.22
CA ILE A 154 7.21 5.85 -10.14
C ILE A 154 5.86 6.24 -10.74
N GLY A 155 4.81 5.48 -10.42
CA GLY A 155 3.44 5.74 -10.83
C GLY A 155 2.74 6.73 -9.90
N ASP A 156 1.48 6.44 -9.58
CA ASP A 156 0.68 7.32 -8.73
C ASP A 156 1.22 7.29 -7.28
N MET A 157 1.51 8.47 -6.74
CA MET A 157 1.63 8.78 -5.31
C MET A 157 0.33 9.48 -4.87
N ALA A 158 0.35 10.46 -3.99
CA ALA A 158 -0.84 11.24 -3.65
C ALA A 158 -1.01 12.49 -4.54
N GLN A 159 -2.23 13.05 -4.52
CA GLN A 159 -2.51 14.40 -5.03
C GLN A 159 -1.86 15.47 -4.12
N PRO A 160 -1.74 16.75 -4.54
CA PRO A 160 -1.02 17.76 -3.76
C PRO A 160 -1.51 17.96 -2.33
N ARG A 161 -2.82 17.78 -2.09
CA ARG A 161 -3.44 17.84 -0.76
C ARG A 161 -3.97 16.47 -0.30
N GLY A 162 -3.58 15.41 -0.99
CA GLY A 162 -4.06 14.06 -0.73
C GLY A 162 -5.51 13.85 -1.11
N GLY A 163 -6.26 13.19 -0.24
CA GLY A 163 -7.70 12.95 -0.42
C GLY A 163 -8.03 11.91 -1.47
N PRO A 164 -9.31 11.51 -1.57
CA PRO A 164 -9.76 10.56 -2.59
C PRO A 164 -9.44 11.05 -3.99
N MET A 165 -8.91 10.16 -4.82
CA MET A 165 -8.61 10.46 -6.21
C MET A 165 -9.87 10.44 -7.08
N THR A 166 -9.83 11.17 -8.20
CA THR A 166 -10.88 11.15 -9.23
C THR A 166 -10.97 9.79 -9.95
N SER A 167 -9.89 9.01 -9.94
CA SER A 167 -9.77 7.70 -10.58
C SER A 167 -8.63 6.89 -9.97
N GLY A 168 -8.60 5.57 -10.20
CA GLY A 168 -7.51 4.70 -9.77
C GLY A 168 -7.74 4.09 -8.39
N HIS A 169 -6.72 4.14 -7.53
CA HIS A 169 -6.72 3.47 -6.24
C HIS A 169 -7.63 4.15 -5.20
N ALA A 170 -8.19 3.33 -4.31
CA ALA A 170 -8.99 3.83 -3.18
C ALA A 170 -8.12 4.49 -2.09
N SER A 171 -6.81 4.16 -2.02
CA SER A 171 -5.85 4.72 -1.08
C SER A 171 -5.07 5.91 -1.66
N HIS A 172 -3.80 6.11 -1.28
CA HIS A 172 -2.97 7.26 -1.68
C HIS A 172 -3.50 8.62 -1.19
N GLN A 173 -4.31 8.61 -0.13
CA GLN A 173 -4.95 9.84 0.33
C GLN A 173 -4.08 10.64 1.30
N ILE A 174 -3.11 10.02 1.97
CA ILE A 174 -2.36 10.63 3.08
C ILE A 174 -0.86 10.80 2.81
N GLY A 175 -0.42 10.61 1.56
CA GLY A 175 0.98 10.85 1.18
C GLY A 175 1.98 9.77 1.62
N LEU A 176 1.52 8.57 1.96
CA LEU A 176 2.35 7.45 2.44
C LEU A 176 2.25 6.22 1.54
N ASP A 177 1.71 6.37 0.33
CA ASP A 177 1.54 5.31 -0.66
C ASP A 177 2.19 5.71 -2.00
N ALA A 178 2.83 4.77 -2.67
CA ALA A 178 3.34 4.96 -4.02
C ALA A 178 3.25 3.66 -4.84
N ASP A 179 2.86 3.79 -6.11
CA ASP A 179 2.95 2.72 -7.08
C ASP A 179 4.31 2.74 -7.76
N ILE A 180 4.96 1.59 -7.84
CA ILE A 180 6.24 1.43 -8.55
C ILE A 180 6.05 0.37 -9.63
N TRP A 181 6.26 0.77 -10.88
CA TRP A 181 6.05 -0.12 -12.02
C TRP A 181 7.06 -1.27 -11.98
N LEU A 182 6.58 -2.46 -12.36
CA LEU A 182 7.41 -3.65 -12.57
C LEU A 182 8.05 -3.67 -13.97
N LYS A 183 7.89 -2.59 -14.74
CA LYS A 183 8.67 -2.33 -15.94
C LYS A 183 9.90 -1.52 -15.54
N GLN A 184 11.07 -1.96 -15.97
CA GLN A 184 12.33 -1.28 -15.69
C GLN A 184 12.38 0.08 -16.41
N MET A 185 12.89 1.10 -15.71
CA MET A 185 13.15 2.43 -16.28
C MET A 185 14.03 2.33 -17.54
N PRO A 186 13.85 3.14 -18.61
CA PRO A 186 14.73 3.24 -19.78
C PRO A 186 16.14 3.80 -19.47
N ASP A 187 17.05 3.78 -20.45
CA ASP A 187 18.45 4.27 -20.40
C ASP A 187 18.56 5.75 -20.75
N HIS A 188 17.43 6.37 -21.04
CA HIS A 188 17.32 7.79 -21.28
C HIS A 188 16.30 8.42 -20.32
N ILE A 189 16.40 9.74 -20.20
CA ILE A 189 15.36 10.53 -19.56
C ILE A 189 14.16 10.57 -20.50
N MET A 190 13.03 10.03 -20.05
CA MET A 190 11.80 10.01 -20.83
C MET A 190 11.25 11.42 -20.99
N THR A 191 10.83 11.76 -22.20
CA THR A 191 10.02 12.95 -22.49
C THR A 191 8.67 12.87 -21.79
N ALA A 192 7.98 14.00 -21.67
CA ALA A 192 6.62 14.04 -21.13
C ALA A 192 5.68 13.09 -21.91
N SER A 193 5.76 13.09 -23.24
CA SER A 193 4.92 12.22 -24.09
C SER A 193 5.18 10.73 -23.84
N GLU A 194 6.44 10.31 -23.74
CA GLU A 194 6.77 8.91 -23.45
C GLU A 194 6.22 8.48 -22.08
N ARG A 195 6.30 9.36 -21.07
CA ARG A 195 5.76 9.09 -19.73
C ARG A 195 4.25 8.93 -19.70
N GLU A 196 3.53 9.54 -20.63
CA GLU A 196 2.07 9.39 -20.76
C GLU A 196 1.68 8.15 -21.56
N ASN A 197 2.48 7.77 -22.57
CA ASN A 197 2.09 6.77 -23.55
C ASN A 197 2.71 5.38 -23.33
N VAL A 198 3.79 5.27 -22.53
CA VAL A 198 4.38 3.94 -22.25
C VAL A 198 3.36 3.03 -21.56
N SER A 199 3.23 1.81 -22.07
CA SER A 199 2.28 0.83 -21.52
C SER A 199 2.88 0.05 -20.36
N ALA A 200 2.04 -0.25 -19.37
CA ALA A 200 2.40 -1.15 -18.29
C ALA A 200 2.41 -2.61 -18.81
N VAL A 201 3.31 -3.43 -18.28
CA VAL A 201 3.46 -4.83 -18.70
C VAL A 201 2.99 -5.73 -17.57
N SER A 202 2.01 -6.60 -17.84
CA SER A 202 1.58 -7.61 -16.88
C SER A 202 2.67 -8.68 -16.68
N MET A 203 2.98 -8.99 -15.44
CA MET A 203 3.91 -10.04 -15.02
C MET A 203 3.29 -11.44 -15.01
N LEU A 204 1.99 -11.56 -15.26
CA LEU A 204 1.26 -12.83 -15.21
C LEU A 204 1.26 -13.55 -16.57
N ARG A 205 1.13 -14.88 -16.54
CA ARG A 205 0.98 -15.72 -17.75
C ARG A 205 -0.31 -15.43 -18.51
N GLY A 206 -1.39 -15.20 -17.77
CA GLY A 206 -2.70 -15.01 -18.35
C GLY A 206 -3.64 -14.21 -17.45
N ARG A 207 -4.92 -14.29 -17.80
CA ARG A 207 -6.00 -13.65 -17.07
C ARG A 207 -6.30 -14.41 -15.78
N LEU A 208 -6.62 -13.68 -14.72
CA LEU A 208 -6.93 -14.27 -13.40
C LEU A 208 -8.39 -14.74 -13.29
N ASP A 209 -9.28 -14.17 -14.11
CA ASP A 209 -10.75 -14.32 -14.08
C ASP A 209 -11.29 -15.46 -14.96
N VAL A 210 -10.43 -16.41 -15.31
CA VAL A 210 -10.79 -17.61 -16.07
C VAL A 210 -10.72 -18.82 -15.14
N ALA A 211 -11.72 -19.70 -15.18
CA ALA A 211 -11.74 -20.93 -14.39
C ALA A 211 -10.57 -21.85 -14.77
N GLY A 212 -9.92 -22.44 -13.77
CA GLY A 212 -8.73 -23.27 -13.98
C GLY A 212 -7.49 -22.53 -14.51
N ALA A 213 -7.51 -21.19 -14.53
CA ALA A 213 -6.39 -20.42 -15.08
C ALA A 213 -5.10 -20.57 -14.26
N ASP A 214 -3.97 -20.55 -14.96
CA ASP A 214 -2.67 -20.41 -14.31
C ASP A 214 -2.48 -18.96 -13.82
N ARG A 215 -2.55 -18.78 -12.49
CA ARG A 215 -2.41 -17.49 -11.81
C ARG A 215 -0.98 -17.13 -11.43
N THR A 216 0.01 -17.84 -11.95
CA THR A 216 1.43 -17.58 -11.70
C THR A 216 2.01 -16.50 -12.62
N VAL A 217 3.22 -16.06 -12.28
CA VAL A 217 3.99 -15.14 -13.14
C VAL A 217 4.46 -15.82 -14.42
N ASP A 218 4.60 -15.03 -15.47
CA ASP A 218 5.34 -15.42 -16.68
C ASP A 218 6.85 -15.27 -16.40
N PRO A 219 7.64 -16.37 -16.37
CA PRO A 219 9.07 -16.31 -16.04
C PRO A 219 9.89 -15.57 -17.11
N LYS A 220 9.36 -15.36 -18.32
CA LYS A 220 10.01 -14.52 -19.34
C LYS A 220 9.89 -13.03 -19.03
N LYS A 221 8.96 -12.65 -18.14
CA LYS A 221 8.69 -11.25 -17.76
C LYS A 221 9.16 -10.97 -16.33
N PHE A 222 8.76 -11.81 -15.37
CA PHE A 222 9.14 -11.65 -13.97
C PHE A 222 10.44 -12.40 -13.66
N THR A 223 11.52 -11.63 -13.52
CA THR A 223 12.87 -12.15 -13.29
C THR A 223 13.32 -12.02 -11.83
N ALA A 224 14.46 -12.64 -11.48
CA ALA A 224 15.07 -12.48 -10.16
C ALA A 224 15.38 -11.02 -9.78
N ALA A 225 15.60 -10.13 -10.76
CA ALA A 225 15.81 -8.70 -10.49
C ALA A 225 14.56 -8.04 -9.89
N HIS A 226 13.37 -8.41 -10.37
CA HIS A 226 12.10 -7.94 -9.79
C HIS A 226 11.98 -8.40 -8.33
N ALA A 227 12.31 -9.67 -8.06
CA ALA A 227 12.25 -10.22 -6.72
C ALA A 227 13.22 -9.53 -5.76
N ARG A 228 14.46 -9.24 -6.20
CA ARG A 228 15.44 -8.48 -5.43
C ARG A 228 14.98 -7.06 -5.13
N LEU A 229 14.38 -6.38 -6.11
CA LEU A 229 13.82 -5.03 -5.93
C LEU A 229 12.72 -5.02 -4.87
N ILE A 230 11.72 -5.90 -5.00
CA ILE A 230 10.62 -5.97 -4.04
C ILE A 230 11.13 -6.37 -2.65
N ARG A 231 12.12 -7.25 -2.56
CA ARG A 231 12.77 -7.59 -1.28
C ARG A 231 13.44 -6.38 -0.65
N ARG A 232 14.21 -5.59 -1.42
CA ARG A 232 14.86 -4.38 -0.90
C ARG A 232 13.84 -3.36 -0.42
N ALA A 233 12.76 -3.17 -1.18
CA ALA A 233 11.63 -2.33 -0.79
C ALA A 233 11.01 -2.83 0.53
N ALA A 234 10.68 -4.11 0.63
CA ALA A 234 9.99 -4.70 1.79
C ALA A 234 10.84 -4.74 3.08
N LYS A 235 12.17 -4.76 2.95
CA LYS A 235 13.10 -4.76 4.10
C LYS A 235 13.27 -3.38 4.73
N ASP A 236 12.77 -2.33 4.09
CA ASP A 236 12.85 -0.99 4.65
C ASP A 236 11.97 -0.85 5.91
N PRO A 237 12.51 -0.36 7.04
CA PRO A 237 11.75 -0.28 8.29
C PRO A 237 10.56 0.67 8.24
N ARG A 238 10.53 1.62 7.29
CA ARG A 238 9.40 2.53 7.06
C ARG A 238 8.19 1.81 6.47
N VAL A 239 8.39 0.69 5.77
CA VAL A 239 7.32 -0.02 5.07
C VAL A 239 6.39 -0.75 6.04
N ALA A 240 5.09 -0.50 5.88
CA ALA A 240 4.03 -1.24 6.56
C ALA A 240 3.53 -2.41 5.71
N ARG A 241 3.35 -2.18 4.39
CA ARG A 241 2.87 -3.19 3.43
C ARG A 241 3.41 -2.93 2.04
N ILE A 242 3.55 -3.99 1.26
CA ILE A 242 3.65 -3.94 -0.19
C ILE A 242 2.53 -4.78 -0.79
N PHE A 243 1.69 -4.23 -1.66
CA PHE A 243 0.67 -4.98 -2.37
C PHE A 243 1.16 -5.40 -3.75
N VAL A 244 0.98 -6.68 -4.07
CA VAL A 244 1.35 -7.31 -5.35
C VAL A 244 0.23 -8.25 -5.78
N SER A 245 0.20 -8.64 -7.05
CA SER A 245 -0.65 -9.76 -7.48
C SER A 245 -0.27 -11.04 -6.74
N PRO A 246 -1.19 -12.00 -6.54
CA PRO A 246 -0.87 -13.24 -5.84
C PRO A 246 0.15 -14.11 -6.60
N GLY A 247 0.17 -14.07 -7.93
CA GLY A 247 1.19 -14.74 -8.72
C GLY A 247 2.59 -14.23 -8.40
N ILE A 248 2.75 -12.90 -8.25
CA ILE A 248 4.01 -12.28 -7.83
C ILE A 248 4.35 -12.71 -6.40
N LYS A 249 3.39 -12.64 -5.46
CA LYS A 249 3.61 -13.11 -4.08
C LYS A 249 4.09 -14.55 -4.05
N LYS A 250 3.50 -15.45 -4.85
CA LYS A 250 3.92 -16.85 -4.98
C LYS A 250 5.35 -16.97 -5.51
N ALA A 251 5.71 -16.20 -6.53
CA ALA A 251 7.08 -16.18 -7.05
C ALA A 251 8.10 -15.71 -6.00
N LEU A 252 7.77 -14.69 -5.20
CA LEU A 252 8.61 -14.22 -4.10
C LEU A 252 8.77 -15.27 -2.98
N CYS A 253 7.68 -16.00 -2.68
CA CYS A 253 7.72 -17.11 -1.73
C CYS A 253 8.63 -18.26 -2.20
N VAL A 254 8.81 -18.47 -3.51
CA VAL A 254 9.74 -19.47 -4.05
C VAL A 254 11.16 -18.92 -4.11
N PHE A 255 11.32 -17.64 -4.43
CA PHE A 255 12.62 -16.97 -4.57
C PHE A 255 13.42 -16.90 -3.27
N GLU A 256 12.77 -16.63 -2.13
CA GLU A 256 13.49 -16.42 -0.86
C GLU A 256 13.76 -17.74 -0.13
N THR A 257 15.02 -18.17 -0.12
CA THR A 257 15.47 -19.37 0.61
C THR A 257 16.09 -19.04 1.97
N GLY A 258 16.43 -17.78 2.23
CA GLY A 258 17.04 -17.31 3.47
C GLY A 258 16.02 -16.77 4.48
N ASP A 259 16.30 -15.58 5.04
CA ASP A 259 15.37 -14.90 5.93
C ASP A 259 14.12 -14.41 5.17
N ARG A 260 12.99 -15.01 5.53
CA ARG A 260 11.67 -14.78 4.95
C ARG A 260 10.83 -13.75 5.69
N ALA A 261 11.33 -13.12 6.76
CA ALA A 261 10.55 -12.20 7.58
C ALA A 261 9.93 -11.04 6.77
N TRP A 262 10.65 -10.54 5.76
CA TRP A 262 10.18 -9.47 4.88
C TRP A 262 8.95 -9.85 4.04
N LEU A 263 8.71 -11.14 3.79
CA LEU A 263 7.52 -11.59 3.06
C LEU A 263 6.25 -11.26 3.83
N ARG A 264 6.29 -11.14 5.17
CA ARG A 264 5.12 -10.80 5.99
C ARG A 264 4.44 -9.51 5.54
N VAL A 265 5.21 -8.49 5.16
CA VAL A 265 4.67 -7.19 4.71
C VAL A 265 4.21 -7.21 3.26
N VAL A 266 4.61 -8.22 2.46
CA VAL A 266 4.15 -8.38 1.08
C VAL A 266 2.80 -9.10 1.06
N ARG A 267 1.77 -8.40 0.60
CA ARG A 267 0.36 -8.82 0.64
C ARG A 267 -0.19 -9.04 -0.78
N PRO A 268 -0.76 -10.22 -1.06
CA PRO A 268 -1.51 -10.42 -2.30
C PRO A 268 -2.74 -9.50 -2.32
N TRP A 269 -3.02 -8.89 -3.47
CA TRP A 269 -4.18 -8.03 -3.68
C TRP A 269 -4.67 -8.07 -5.14
N TRP A 270 -5.91 -7.63 -5.35
CA TRP A 270 -6.52 -7.48 -6.67
C TRP A 270 -5.70 -6.57 -7.58
N GLY A 271 -5.52 -6.92 -8.85
CA GLY A 271 -4.69 -6.13 -9.77
C GLY A 271 -3.20 -6.32 -9.49
N HIS A 272 -2.45 -5.22 -9.34
CA HIS A 272 -1.03 -5.19 -8.94
C HIS A 272 -0.13 -6.18 -9.69
N HIS A 273 -0.46 -6.44 -10.96
CA HIS A 273 0.27 -7.38 -11.80
C HIS A 273 1.29 -6.69 -12.71
N TYR A 274 1.32 -5.37 -12.75
CA TYR A 274 2.29 -4.57 -13.53
C TYR A 274 3.01 -3.50 -12.70
N HIS A 275 2.64 -3.36 -11.44
CA HIS A 275 3.27 -2.49 -10.45
C HIS A 275 3.16 -3.18 -9.08
N PHE A 276 3.98 -2.77 -8.14
CA PHE A 276 3.75 -3.03 -6.72
C PHE A 276 3.41 -1.72 -6.02
N HIS A 277 2.46 -1.77 -5.11
CA HIS A 277 2.05 -0.63 -4.29
C HIS A 277 2.83 -0.70 -2.98
N VAL A 278 3.61 0.32 -2.65
CA VAL A 278 4.25 0.45 -1.34
C VAL A 278 3.39 1.33 -0.44
N ARG A 279 3.27 0.90 0.82
CA ARG A 279 2.66 1.68 1.90
C ARG A 279 3.65 1.83 3.06
N LEU A 280 3.89 3.05 3.47
CA LEU A 280 4.66 3.36 4.68
C LEU A 280 3.79 3.35 5.94
N LYS A 281 4.44 3.17 7.09
CA LYS A 281 3.83 3.40 8.41
C LYS A 281 3.55 4.89 8.59
N CYS A 282 2.60 5.21 9.47
CA CYS A 282 2.48 6.59 9.94
C CYS A 282 3.80 7.06 10.57
N PRO A 283 4.21 8.33 10.36
CA PRO A 283 5.35 8.92 11.06
C PRO A 283 5.22 8.76 12.58
N ALA A 284 6.36 8.57 13.25
CA ALA A 284 6.38 8.38 14.69
C ALA A 284 5.84 9.63 15.41
N GLY A 285 4.93 9.45 16.36
CA GLY A 285 4.34 10.55 17.12
C GLY A 285 3.22 11.33 16.38
N ASP A 286 2.89 10.98 15.13
CA ASP A 286 1.79 11.64 14.42
C ASP A 286 0.43 11.11 14.87
N GLY A 287 -0.19 11.83 15.81
CA GLY A 287 -1.53 11.53 16.32
C GLY A 287 -2.67 11.76 15.32
N ALA A 288 -2.42 12.44 14.20
CA ALA A 288 -3.42 12.62 13.15
C ALA A 288 -3.41 11.48 12.13
N CYS A 289 -2.34 10.69 12.07
CA CYS A 289 -2.21 9.56 11.14
C CYS A 289 -2.64 8.24 11.80
N GLN A 290 -3.46 7.47 11.09
CA GLN A 290 -3.97 6.19 11.57
C GLN A 290 -3.36 5.00 10.80
N ASN A 291 -2.55 4.21 11.50
CA ASN A 291 -2.03 2.96 10.98
C ASN A 291 -3.14 1.92 10.76
N GLN A 292 -2.91 1.01 9.82
CA GLN A 292 -3.68 -0.23 9.71
C GLN A 292 -3.22 -1.24 10.78
N ALA A 293 -4.07 -2.21 11.12
CA ALA A 293 -3.66 -3.37 11.90
C ALA A 293 -2.40 -4.03 11.30
N ALA A 294 -1.58 -4.69 12.11
CA ALA A 294 -0.41 -5.40 11.61
C ALA A 294 -0.81 -6.51 10.62
N PRO A 295 0.03 -6.84 9.61
CA PRO A 295 -0.17 -8.06 8.84
C PRO A 295 -0.21 -9.29 9.74
N PRO A 296 -0.98 -10.35 9.37
CA PRO A 296 -0.97 -11.62 10.10
C PRO A 296 0.47 -12.13 10.33
N PRO A 297 0.71 -12.89 11.42
CA PRO A 297 2.02 -13.50 11.64
C PRO A 297 2.40 -14.48 10.51
N GLY A 298 3.70 -14.70 10.35
CA GLY A 298 4.27 -15.55 9.30
C GLY A 298 4.51 -14.83 7.97
N ASP A 299 5.07 -15.58 7.00
CA ASP A 299 5.44 -15.05 5.68
C ASP A 299 4.25 -14.88 4.72
N GLY A 300 3.08 -15.45 5.07
CA GLY A 300 1.86 -15.42 4.29
C GLY A 300 1.90 -16.26 3.00
N CYS A 301 2.76 -17.29 2.93
CA CYS A 301 2.94 -18.13 1.74
C CYS A 301 2.12 -19.45 1.75
N GLY A 302 1.43 -19.74 2.87
CA GLY A 302 0.60 -20.94 3.05
C GLY A 302 -0.85 -20.78 2.61
N LYS A 303 -1.80 -21.26 3.44
CA LYS A 303 -3.24 -21.36 3.13
C LYS A 303 -3.86 -20.05 2.57
N ALA A 304 -3.50 -18.91 3.17
CA ALA A 304 -4.02 -17.62 2.71
C ALA A 304 -3.65 -17.33 1.25
N LEU A 305 -2.43 -17.66 0.82
CA LEU A 305 -2.00 -17.50 -0.58
C LEU A 305 -2.64 -18.57 -1.48
N ALA A 306 -2.81 -19.80 -0.99
CA ALA A 306 -3.48 -20.86 -1.76
C ALA A 306 -4.90 -20.45 -2.17
N TRP A 307 -5.66 -19.81 -1.28
CA TRP A 307 -6.97 -19.24 -1.59
C TRP A 307 -6.91 -18.25 -2.77
N TRP A 308 -5.96 -17.31 -2.76
CA TRP A 308 -5.75 -16.36 -3.86
C TRP A 308 -5.38 -17.01 -5.19
N MET A 309 -4.79 -18.21 -5.17
CA MET A 309 -4.39 -18.95 -6.36
C MET A 309 -5.53 -19.83 -6.92
N SER A 310 -6.57 -20.08 -6.12
CA SER A 310 -7.77 -20.83 -6.52
C SER A 310 -8.71 -20.00 -7.40
N ASP A 311 -9.79 -20.62 -7.89
CA ASP A 311 -10.84 -19.93 -8.66
C ASP A 311 -11.77 -19.07 -7.80
N GLU A 312 -11.93 -19.39 -6.52
CA GLU A 312 -12.88 -18.74 -5.60
C GLU A 312 -12.82 -17.21 -5.59
N PRO A 313 -11.63 -16.56 -5.55
CA PRO A 313 -11.58 -15.10 -5.59
C PRO A 313 -11.97 -14.49 -6.94
N TRP A 314 -11.83 -15.21 -8.05
CA TRP A 314 -11.76 -14.62 -9.38
C TRP A 314 -12.95 -14.93 -10.27
N VAL A 315 -13.51 -16.12 -10.11
CA VAL A 315 -14.58 -16.64 -10.95
C VAL A 315 -15.90 -16.44 -10.18
N PRO A 316 -16.77 -15.52 -10.63
CA PRO A 316 -18.08 -15.35 -10.02
C PRO A 316 -18.87 -16.66 -10.10
N LYS A 317 -19.65 -16.95 -9.07
CA LYS A 317 -20.63 -18.04 -9.14
C LYS A 317 -21.68 -17.71 -10.20
N PRO A 318 -22.24 -18.69 -10.93
CA PRO A 318 -23.21 -18.45 -12.01
C PRO A 318 -24.42 -17.59 -11.62
N ASP A 319 -24.82 -17.62 -10.35
CA ASP A 319 -25.97 -16.94 -9.76
C ASP A 319 -25.58 -15.67 -8.95
N ALA A 320 -24.32 -15.26 -8.99
CA ALA A 320 -23.84 -14.11 -8.23
C ALA A 320 -24.47 -12.80 -8.73
N LYS A 321 -25.32 -12.19 -7.90
CA LYS A 321 -25.84 -10.84 -8.17
C LYS A 321 -24.69 -9.82 -8.17
N PRO A 322 -24.62 -8.90 -9.14
CA PRO A 322 -23.62 -7.82 -9.12
C PRO A 322 -23.73 -7.02 -7.83
N ALA A 323 -22.61 -6.81 -7.13
CA ALA A 323 -22.59 -5.93 -5.96
C ALA A 323 -22.93 -4.49 -6.38
N LYS A 324 -23.76 -3.82 -5.59
CA LYS A 324 -24.05 -2.39 -5.79
C LYS A 324 -22.76 -1.58 -5.65
N PRO A 325 -22.50 -0.58 -6.52
CA PRO A 325 -21.37 0.32 -6.36
C PRO A 325 -21.40 0.98 -4.98
N LYS A 326 -20.23 1.07 -4.33
CA LYS A 326 -20.14 1.81 -3.07
C LYS A 326 -20.35 3.30 -3.35
N PRO A 327 -21.13 4.02 -2.51
CA PRO A 327 -21.26 5.45 -2.65
C PRO A 327 -19.88 6.12 -2.50
N PRO A 328 -19.67 7.26 -3.19
CA PRO A 328 -18.40 7.99 -3.07
C PRO A 328 -18.20 8.49 -1.64
N LEU A 329 -16.94 8.56 -1.22
CA LEU A 329 -16.58 9.14 0.07
C LEU A 329 -16.84 10.66 0.04
N THR A 330 -17.79 11.12 0.85
CA THR A 330 -18.13 12.55 0.97
C THR A 330 -17.12 13.29 1.82
N LEU A 331 -17.08 14.62 1.70
CA LEU A 331 -16.21 15.44 2.55
C LEU A 331 -16.56 15.30 4.04
N ALA A 332 -17.85 15.15 4.38
CA ALA A 332 -18.32 14.89 5.75
C ALA A 332 -17.73 13.63 6.37
N ALA A 333 -17.37 12.65 5.55
CA ALA A 333 -16.80 11.40 6.02
C ALA A 333 -15.28 11.50 6.28
N LEU A 334 -14.59 12.56 5.87
CA LEU A 334 -13.16 12.74 6.12
C LEU A 334 -12.88 13.33 7.50
N PRO A 335 -11.66 13.20 8.04
CA PRO A 335 -11.23 13.94 9.23
C PRO A 335 -11.48 15.44 9.06
N LYS A 336 -11.96 16.13 10.10
CA LYS A 336 -12.34 17.56 10.03
C LYS A 336 -11.18 18.45 9.57
N GLN A 337 -9.95 18.09 9.94
CA GLN A 337 -8.72 18.78 9.53
C GLN A 337 -8.56 18.85 8.00
N CYS A 338 -9.14 17.89 7.26
CA CYS A 338 -9.09 17.89 5.80
C CYS A 338 -9.82 19.07 5.16
N ILE A 339 -10.78 19.68 5.86
CA ILE A 339 -11.42 20.93 5.42
C ILE A 339 -10.42 22.09 5.50
N ALA A 340 -9.68 22.21 6.61
CA ALA A 340 -8.63 23.23 6.76
C ALA A 340 -7.53 23.05 5.72
N VAL A 341 -7.13 21.80 5.44
CA VAL A 341 -6.19 21.47 4.37
C VAL A 341 -6.71 21.96 3.01
N LEU A 342 -7.98 21.73 2.67
CA LEU A 342 -8.55 22.23 1.40
C LEU A 342 -8.58 23.76 1.33
N GLN A 343 -8.74 24.45 2.46
CA GLN A 343 -8.94 25.90 2.50
C GLN A 343 -7.65 26.71 2.72
N ALA A 344 -6.53 26.07 3.07
CA ALA A 344 -5.23 26.71 3.31
C ALA A 344 -4.69 27.44 2.06
N ARG A 345 -4.05 28.61 2.29
CA ARG A 345 -3.51 29.52 1.27
C ARG A 345 -2.17 30.11 1.67
#